data_AF-A0AAW5SA96-F1
#
_entry.id   AF-A0AAW5SA96-F1
#
_cell.length_a   1.000
_cell.length_b   1.000
_cell.length_c   1.000
_cell.angle_alpha   90.00
_cell.angle_beta   90.00
_cell.angle_gamma   90.00
#
_symmetry.space_group_name_H-M   'P 1'
#
loop_
_entity.id
_entity.type
_entity.pdbx_description
1 polymer ?
#
loop_
_entity_poly.entity_id
_entity_poly.type
_entity_poly.pdbx_seq_one_letter_code
_entity_poly.pdbx_strand_id
1 'polypeptide(L)'
;MTNARSSPWLDARANLLITLLAERHGLTVSLDTARQDISDDLDHVARLMRIGRQAAKMYITDDTISAMADRIAVAVAEHRATNIPAPGPMAGPVVDLDEERRRRR
;
A
#
# COMPACT_ATOMS: atom_id res chain seq x y z
N MET A 1 28.89 4.48 -2.64
CA MET A 1 27.65 4.77 -1.89
C MET A 1 27.53 3.70 -0.83
N THR A 2 27.45 4.12 0.43
CA THR A 2 27.65 3.31 1.64
C THR A 2 26.67 2.15 1.73
N ASN A 3 27.19 0.93 1.58
CA ASN A 3 26.46 -0.33 1.76
C ASN A 3 26.16 -0.51 3.26
N ALA A 4 25.10 0.14 3.72
CA ALA A 4 24.65 0.13 5.10
C ALA A 4 24.10 -1.28 5.42
N ARG A 5 24.95 -2.14 5.99
CA ARG A 5 24.66 -3.43 6.63
C ARG A 5 23.21 -3.93 6.39
N SER A 6 22.97 -4.47 5.20
CA SER A 6 21.72 -5.19 4.88
C SER A 6 21.51 -6.27 5.95
N SER A 7 20.40 -6.22 6.68
CA SER A 7 20.07 -7.24 7.68
C SER A 7 19.53 -8.46 6.93
N PRO A 8 20.23 -9.63 6.94
CA PRO A 8 19.76 -10.79 6.19
C PRO A 8 18.36 -11.25 6.61
N TRP A 9 18.02 -11.04 7.88
CA TRP A 9 16.68 -11.32 8.40
C TRP A 9 15.61 -10.40 7.78
N LEU A 10 15.90 -9.10 7.66
CA LEU A 10 14.98 -8.14 7.06
C LEU A 10 14.79 -8.43 5.57
N ASP A 11 15.86 -8.83 4.90
CA ASP A 11 15.84 -9.21 3.48
C ASP A 11 14.97 -10.44 3.24
N ALA A 12 15.09 -11.46 4.08
CA ALA A 12 14.26 -12.65 3.98
C ALA A 12 12.77 -12.31 4.14
N ARG A 13 12.41 -11.46 5.11
CA ARG A 13 11.02 -11.05 5.35
C ARG A 13 10.48 -10.14 4.24
N ALA A 14 11.29 -9.21 3.75
CA ALA A 14 10.93 -8.33 2.65
C ALA A 14 10.74 -9.09 1.34
N ASN A 15 11.62 -10.06 1.04
CA ASN A 15 11.45 -10.92 -0.13
C ASN A 15 10.17 -11.77 -0.04
N LEU A 16 9.85 -12.32 1.14
CA LEU A 16 8.59 -13.03 1.35
C LEU A 16 7.38 -12.12 1.08
N LEU A 17 7.40 -10.88 1.59
CA LEU A 17 6.33 -9.91 1.33
C LEU A 17 6.18 -9.63 -0.17
N ILE A 18 7.29 -9.39 -0.88
CA ILE A 18 7.30 -9.17 -2.33
C ILE A 18 6.68 -10.37 -3.07
N THR A 19 7.09 -11.59 -2.73
CA THR A 19 6.56 -12.81 -3.34
C THR A 19 5.06 -12.93 -3.12
N LEU A 20 4.57 -12.73 -1.88
CA LEU A 20 3.15 -12.84 -1.58
C LEU A 20 2.33 -11.76 -2.28
N LEU A 21 2.82 -10.52 -2.37
CA LEU A 21 2.18 -9.44 -3.10
C LEU A 21 2.10 -9.75 -4.61
N ALA A 22 3.17 -10.29 -5.19
CA ALA A 22 3.23 -10.63 -6.60
C ALA A 22 2.32 -11.83 -6.94
N GLU A 23 2.45 -12.93 -6.21
CA GLU A 23 1.78 -14.19 -6.51
C GLU A 23 0.29 -14.18 -6.19
N ARG A 24 -0.12 -13.55 -5.08
CA ARG A 24 -1.52 -13.57 -4.63
C ARG A 24 -2.33 -12.41 -5.19
N HIS A 25 -1.69 -11.24 -5.33
CA HIS A 25 -2.38 -9.97 -5.61
C HIS A 25 -1.94 -9.29 -6.90
N GLY A 26 -0.93 -9.82 -7.61
CA GLY A 26 -0.40 -9.21 -8.82
C GLY A 26 0.24 -7.83 -8.59
N LEU A 27 0.68 -7.56 -7.37
CA LEU A 27 1.29 -6.29 -6.98
C LEU A 27 2.82 -6.41 -6.97
N THR A 28 3.49 -5.42 -7.54
CA THR A 28 4.95 -5.32 -7.52
C THR A 28 5.39 -4.18 -6.62
N VAL A 29 6.43 -4.43 -5.84
CA VAL A 29 7.02 -3.45 -4.92
C VAL A 29 8.54 -3.62 -4.90
N SER A 30 9.27 -2.53 -4.68
CA SER A 30 10.72 -2.58 -4.57
C SER A 30 11.15 -3.27 -3.26
N LEU A 31 12.33 -3.90 -3.27
CA LEU A 31 12.88 -4.49 -2.04
C LEU A 31 13.08 -3.46 -0.93
N ASP A 32 13.47 -2.23 -1.28
CA ASP A 32 13.68 -1.16 -0.30
C ASP A 32 12.38 -0.75 0.40
N THR A 33 11.30 -0.59 -0.37
CA THR A 33 9.96 -0.33 0.16
C THR A 33 9.47 -1.47 1.04
N ALA A 34 9.61 -2.73 0.58
CA ALA A 34 9.20 -3.89 1.38
C ALA A 34 10.03 -4.02 2.68
N ARG A 35 11.32 -3.69 2.66
CA ARG A 35 12.17 -3.63 3.86
C ARG A 35 11.67 -2.56 4.83
N GLN A 36 11.26 -1.39 4.31
CA GLN A 36 10.72 -0.31 5.12
C GLN A 36 9.40 -0.72 5.78
N ASP A 37 8.49 -1.35 5.04
CA ASP A 37 7.21 -1.83 5.59
C ASP A 37 7.41 -2.83 6.74
N ILE A 38 8.30 -3.81 6.56
CA ILE A 38 8.64 -4.78 7.62
C ILE A 38 9.35 -4.09 8.80
N SER A 39 10.21 -3.10 8.52
CA SER A 39 10.89 -2.32 9.55
C SER A 39 9.89 -1.55 10.42
N ASP A 40 8.89 -0.92 9.80
CA ASP A 40 7.89 -0.12 10.49
C ASP A 40 6.93 -0.99 11.31
N ASP A 41 6.52 -2.15 10.79
CA ASP A 41 5.71 -3.12 11.53
C ASP A 41 6.49 -3.70 12.73
N LEU A 42 7.78 -3.99 12.55
CA LEU A 42 8.66 -4.42 13.63
C LEU A 42 8.78 -3.34 14.75
N ASP A 43 8.94 -2.07 14.38
CA ASP A 43 8.95 -0.96 15.33
C ASP A 43 7.58 -0.74 15.99
N HIS A 44 6.51 -0.97 15.25
CA HIS A 44 5.15 -0.91 15.78
C HIS A 44 4.93 -1.98 16.85
N VAL A 45 5.27 -3.24 16.57
CA VAL A 45 5.17 -4.34 17.53
C VAL A 45 6.04 -4.10 18.76
N ALA A 46 7.29 -3.65 18.55
CA ALA A 46 8.19 -3.31 19.66
C ALA A 46 7.59 -2.25 20.60
N ARG A 47 6.98 -1.20 20.02
CA ARG A 47 6.30 -0.14 20.78
C ARG A 47 5.06 -0.64 21.49
N LEU A 48 4.18 -1.39 20.81
CA LEU A 48 2.94 -1.91 21.39
C LEU A 48 3.21 -2.84 22.57
N MET A 49 4.17 -3.74 22.43
CA MET A 49 4.53 -4.71 23.46
C MET A 49 5.48 -4.15 24.52
N ARG A 50 6.02 -2.95 24.30
CA ARG A 50 7.05 -2.31 25.14
C ARG A 50 8.31 -3.18 25.32
N ILE A 51 8.75 -3.81 24.23
CA ILE A 51 9.93 -4.68 24.19
C ILE A 51 10.99 -4.12 23.25
N GLY A 52 12.22 -4.63 23.36
CA GLY A 52 13.30 -4.28 22.43
C GLY A 52 13.05 -4.78 21.02
N ARG A 53 13.54 -4.04 20.03
CA ARG A 53 13.38 -4.36 18.59
C ARG A 53 13.88 -5.76 18.20
N GLN A 54 14.94 -6.26 18.84
CA GLN A 54 15.41 -7.63 18.59
C GLN A 54 14.43 -8.69 19.10
N ALA A 55 13.79 -8.46 20.25
CA ALA A 55 12.76 -9.36 20.78
C ALA A 55 11.50 -9.34 19.91
N ALA A 56 11.13 -8.18 19.36
CA ALA A 56 9.96 -8.04 18.49
C ALA A 56 10.04 -8.90 17.21
N LYS A 57 11.25 -9.28 16.75
CA LYS A 57 11.42 -10.13 15.56
C LYS A 57 10.70 -11.47 15.64
N MET A 58 10.52 -12.02 16.84
CA MET A 58 9.82 -13.30 17.03
C MET A 58 8.33 -13.24 16.68
N TYR A 59 7.75 -12.03 16.63
CA TYR A 59 6.34 -11.81 16.31
C TYR A 59 6.12 -11.48 14.83
N ILE A 60 7.20 -11.23 14.07
CA ILE A 60 7.14 -11.06 12.61
C ILE A 60 7.28 -12.45 11.97
N THR A 61 6.16 -13.17 11.97
CA THR A 61 6.01 -14.51 11.40
C THR A 61 5.55 -14.45 9.94
N ASP A 62 5.64 -15.58 9.25
CA ASP A 62 5.19 -15.71 7.87
C ASP A 62 3.69 -15.39 7.75
N ASP A 63 2.88 -15.79 8.75
CA ASP A 63 1.45 -15.47 8.83
C ASP A 63 1.21 -13.96 8.96
N THR A 64 2.00 -13.26 9.80
CA THR A 64 1.87 -11.80 9.92
C THR A 64 2.25 -11.07 8.64
N ILE A 65 3.24 -11.59 7.89
CA ILE A 65 3.64 -11.05 6.59
C ILE A 65 2.56 -11.33 5.54
N SER A 66 1.94 -12.51 5.57
CA SER A 66 0.80 -12.85 4.72
C SER A 66 -0.40 -11.93 4.97
N ALA A 67 -0.74 -11.69 6.24
CA ALA A 67 -1.78 -10.74 6.62
C ALA A 67 -1.42 -9.29 6.27
N MET A 68 -0.14 -8.92 6.31
CA MET A 68 0.33 -7.62 5.83
C MET A 68 0.12 -7.47 4.33
N ALA A 69 0.47 -8.49 3.52
CA ALA A 69 0.24 -8.48 2.08
C ALA A 69 -1.25 -8.29 1.74
N ASP A 70 -2.15 -8.95 2.49
CA ASP A 70 -3.60 -8.78 2.32
C ASP A 70 -4.07 -7.37 2.64
N ARG A 71 -3.60 -6.79 3.75
CA ARG A 71 -3.93 -5.40 4.12
C ARG A 71 -3.45 -4.40 3.07
N ILE A 72 -2.23 -4.57 2.55
CA ILE A 72 -1.69 -3.73 1.47
C ILE A 72 -2.56 -3.85 0.21
N ALA A 73 -2.93 -5.06 -0.18
CA ALA A 73 -3.75 -5.30 -1.37
C ALA A 73 -5.13 -4.63 -1.26
N VAL A 74 -5.77 -4.74 -0.10
CA VAL A 74 -7.05 -4.04 0.18
C VAL A 74 -6.87 -2.53 0.07
N ALA A 75 -5.86 -1.97 0.73
CA ALA A 75 -5.60 -0.52 0.69
C ALA A 75 -5.31 -0.01 -0.74
N VAL A 76 -4.59 -0.79 -1.55
CA VAL A 76 -4.33 -0.47 -2.96
C VAL A 76 -5.62 -0.54 -3.78
N ALA A 77 -6.48 -1.53 -3.56
CA ALA A 77 -7.76 -1.65 -4.25
C ALA A 77 -8.69 -0.47 -3.93
N GLU A 78 -8.77 -0.08 -2.65
CA GLU A 78 -9.53 1.09 -2.19
C GLU A 78 -8.99 2.39 -2.81
N HIS A 79 -7.66 2.55 -2.83
CA HIS A 79 -7.03 3.70 -3.46
C HIS A 79 -7.29 3.76 -4.97
N ARG A 80 -7.26 2.62 -5.66
CA ARG A 80 -7.60 2.54 -7.09
C ARG A 80 -9.07 2.85 -7.34
N ALA A 81 -9.99 2.40 -6.49
CA ALA A 81 -11.42 2.66 -6.61
C ALA A 81 -11.77 4.15 -6.41
N THR A 82 -11.12 4.79 -5.45
CA THR A 82 -11.27 6.24 -5.20
C THR A 82 -10.61 7.10 -6.27
N ASN A 83 -9.58 6.57 -6.93
CA ASN A 83 -8.89 7.20 -8.05
C ASN A 83 -9.46 6.80 -9.42
N ILE A 84 -10.63 6.15 -9.47
CA ILE A 84 -11.40 6.06 -10.72
C ILE A 84 -11.81 7.49 -11.05
N PRO A 85 -11.28 8.12 -12.12
CA PRO A 85 -11.84 9.39 -12.57
C PRO A 85 -13.32 9.12 -12.82
N ALA A 86 -14.20 9.93 -12.21
CA ALA A 86 -15.62 9.89 -12.50
C ALA A 86 -15.79 9.73 -14.02
N PRO A 87 -16.69 8.86 -14.52
CA PRO A 87 -16.89 8.70 -15.95
C PRO A 87 -17.27 10.05 -16.55
N GLY A 88 -16.28 10.73 -17.12
CA GLY A 88 -16.43 11.96 -17.85
C GLY A 88 -16.39 11.62 -19.35
N PRO A 89 -17.33 12.08 -20.17
CA PRO A 89 -18.70 12.48 -19.86
C PRO A 89 -19.70 11.63 -20.67
N MET A 90 -20.88 11.35 -20.11
CA MET A 90 -22.07 11.53 -20.94
C MET A 90 -22.19 13.04 -21.16
N ALA A 91 -21.42 13.59 -22.10
CA ALA A 91 -21.52 14.98 -22.50
C ALA A 91 -22.82 15.14 -23.29
N GLY A 92 -23.92 15.23 -22.57
CA GLY A 92 -24.88 16.25 -22.97
C GLY A 92 -24.14 17.60 -22.99
N PRO A 93 -24.37 18.46 -23.98
CA PRO A 93 -23.78 19.79 -23.98
C PRO A 93 -24.10 20.42 -22.63
N VAL A 94 -23.07 20.89 -21.92
CA VAL A 94 -23.26 21.67 -20.69
C VAL A 94 -24.00 22.93 -21.12
N VAL A 95 -25.31 22.94 -20.92
CA VAL A 95 -26.15 24.07 -21.30
C VAL A 95 -25.89 25.17 -20.29
N ASP A 96 -25.33 26.28 -20.77
CA ASP A 96 -25.33 27.54 -20.03
C ASP A 96 -26.80 27.96 -19.82
N LEU A 97 -27.31 27.80 -18.60
CA LEU A 97 -28.70 28.10 -18.27
C LEU A 97 -29.02 29.59 -18.39
N ASP A 98 -28.04 30.48 -18.26
CA ASP A 98 -28.25 31.92 -18.38
C ASP A 98 -28.35 32.36 -19.85
N GLU A 99 -27.68 31.64 -20.75
CA GLU A 99 -27.86 31.81 -22.19
C GLU A 99 -29.18 31.21 -22.68
N GLU A 100 -29.53 29.99 -22.21
CA GLU A 100 -30.77 29.31 -22.59
C GLU A 100 -32.03 30.06 -22.11
N ARG A 101 -31.97 30.69 -20.92
CA ARG A 101 -33.06 31.54 -20.40
C ARG A 101 -33.23 32.83 -21.21
N ARG A 102 -32.14 33.39 -21.75
CA ARG A 102 -32.19 34.55 -22.64
C ARG A 102 -32.80 34.22 -24.00
N ARG A 103 -32.53 33.02 -24.54
CA ARG A 103 -33.11 32.57 -25.82
C ARG A 103 -34.61 32.32 -25.80
N ARG A 104 -35.20 32.05 -24.63
CA ARG A 104 -36.64 31.70 -24.48
C ARG A 104 -37.56 32.89 -24.17
N ARG A 105 -37.04 34.11 -24.15
CA ARG A 105 -37.82 35.36 -24.02
C ARG A 105 -37.90 36.06 -25.38
#